data_AF-A0A3M2GQF9-F1
#
_entry.id   AF-A0A3M2GQF9-F1
#
_cell.length_a   1.000
_cell.length_b   1.000
_cell.length_c   1.000
_cell.angle_alpha   90.00
_cell.angle_beta   90.00
_cell.angle_gamma   90.00
#
_symmetry.space_group_name_H-M   'P 1'
#
loop_
_entity.id
_entity.type
_entity.pdbx_description
1 polymer ?
#
loop_
_entity_poly.entity_id
_entity_poly.type
_entity_poly.pdbx_seq_one_letter_code
_entity_poly.pdbx_strand_id
1 'polypeptide(L)' 'AGRRFVEGLELHSHVANIGDVRSLVIHPASTTHSQLTAEEQKAAGVEPGLIRLSVGIETIDDIIADLDAGFRSAKG' A
#
# COMPACT_ATOMS: atom_id res chain seq x y z
N ALA A 1 9.23 -6.89 -1.61
CA ALA A 1 9.02 -5.61 -2.30
C ALA A 1 7.80 -4.86 -1.76
N GLY A 2 6.57 -5.41 -1.82
CA GLY A 2 5.34 -4.69 -1.41
C GLY A 2 5.34 -4.15 0.02
N ARG A 3 5.74 -4.95 1.02
CA ARG A 3 5.88 -4.47 2.40
C ARG A 3 6.90 -3.32 2.53
N ARG A 4 8.05 -3.43 1.86
CA ARG A 4 9.09 -2.37 1.85
C ARG A 4 8.63 -1.09 1.16
N PHE A 5 7.79 -1.21 0.12
CA PHE A 5 7.16 -0.05 -0.50
C PHE A 5 6.31 0.70 0.53
N VAL A 6 5.41 -0.01 1.22
CA VAL A 6 4.51 0.59 2.24
C VAL A 6 5.30 1.19 3.41
N GLU A 7 6.31 0.50 3.91
CA GLU A 7 7.19 0.98 4.99
C GLU A 7 8.05 2.19 4.57
N GLY A 8 8.22 2.43 3.27
CA GLY A 8 8.98 3.54 2.72
C GLY A 8 8.15 4.78 2.38
N LEU A 9 6.84 4.77 2.63
CA LEU A 9 5.98 5.93 2.48
C LEU A 9 6.01 6.77 3.77
N GLU A 10 6.04 8.08 3.61
CA GLU A 10 6.09 9.07 4.67
C GLU A 10 4.77 9.84 4.79
N LEU A 11 4.01 9.95 3.69
CA LEU A 11 2.71 10.64 3.64
C LEU A 11 1.54 9.66 3.76
N HIS A 12 1.51 8.57 2.98
CA HIS A 12 0.42 7.60 3.06
C HIS A 12 0.46 6.84 4.39
N SER A 13 -0.63 6.90 5.15
CA SER A 13 -0.76 6.18 6.42
C SER A 13 -1.13 4.72 6.20
N HIS A 14 -0.46 3.79 6.91
CA HIS A 14 -0.71 2.36 6.80
C HIS A 14 -1.95 1.92 7.61
N VAL A 15 -3.15 2.14 7.06
CA VAL A 15 -4.43 1.80 7.71
C VAL A 15 -5.42 1.22 6.70
N ALA A 16 -6.26 0.28 7.17
CA ALA A 16 -7.15 -0.50 6.31
C ALA A 16 -8.48 0.18 5.90
N ASN A 17 -8.85 1.32 6.49
CA ASN A 17 -10.06 2.06 6.10
C ASN A 17 -9.92 2.74 4.72
N ILE A 18 -11.01 3.33 4.21
CA ILE A 18 -11.10 4.01 2.91
C ILE A 18 -11.93 5.30 3.09
N GLY A 19 -11.63 6.33 2.31
CA GLY A 19 -12.42 7.57 2.26
C GLY A 19 -12.12 8.58 3.38
N ASP A 20 -10.93 8.50 3.98
CA ASP A 20 -10.38 9.53 4.86
C ASP A 20 -9.88 10.72 4.02
N VAL A 21 -9.79 11.91 4.62
CA VAL A 21 -9.14 13.07 4.00
C VAL A 21 -7.64 12.85 3.80
N ARG A 22 -7.04 11.96 4.61
CA ARG A 22 -5.65 11.55 4.49
C ARG A 22 -5.50 10.40 3.50
N SER A 23 -4.40 10.40 2.78
CA SER A 23 -3.98 9.30 1.92
C SER A 23 -3.61 8.06 2.76
N LEU A 24 -4.11 6.89 2.35
CA LEU A 24 -3.93 5.61 3.05
C LEU A 24 -3.36 4.55 2.12
N VAL A 25 -2.60 3.61 2.69
CA VAL A 25 -1.99 2.50 1.95
C VAL A 25 -2.16 1.20 2.72
N ILE A 26 -2.32 0.08 2.01
CA ILE A 26 -2.07 -1.26 2.55
C ILE A 26 -1.41 -2.16 1.49
N HIS A 27 -0.69 -3.18 1.97
CA HIS A 27 -0.29 -4.34 1.17
C HIS A 27 -1.15 -5.55 1.59
N PRO A 28 -2.28 -5.85 0.88
CA PRO A 28 -3.30 -6.77 1.38
C PRO A 28 -2.77 -8.18 1.72
N ALA A 29 -1.81 -8.69 0.94
CA ALA A 29 -1.21 -10.01 1.16
C ALA A 29 -0.49 -10.12 2.51
N SER A 30 0.05 -9.02 3.05
CA SER A 30 0.69 -9.02 4.39
C SER A 30 -0.13 -8.30 5.45
N THR A 31 -1.38 -7.92 5.18
CA THR A 31 -2.26 -7.25 6.14
C THR A 31 -3.63 -7.89 6.18
N THR A 32 -4.61 -7.34 5.48
CA THR A 32 -6.03 -7.72 5.57
C THR A 32 -6.28 -9.16 5.16
N HIS A 33 -5.43 -9.74 4.31
CA HIS A 33 -5.53 -11.13 3.85
C HIS A 33 -4.38 -12.01 4.36
N SER A 34 -3.62 -11.55 5.35
CA SER A 34 -2.43 -12.26 5.88
C SER A 34 -2.72 -13.61 6.51
N GLN A 35 -3.97 -13.88 6.89
CA GLN A 35 -4.42 -15.16 7.46
C GLN A 35 -4.74 -16.22 6.40
N LEU A 36 -4.86 -15.82 5.12
CA LEU A 36 -5.11 -16.72 4.01
C LEU A 36 -3.80 -17.31 3.49
N THR A 37 -3.87 -18.53 2.97
CA THR A 37 -2.77 -19.13 2.20
C THR A 37 -2.54 -18.36 0.90
N ALA A 38 -1.37 -18.51 0.28
CA ALA A 38 -1.05 -17.84 -0.99
C ALA A 38 -2.04 -18.20 -2.12
N GLU A 39 -2.53 -19.44 -2.15
CA GLU A 39 -3.53 -19.90 -3.12
C GLU A 39 -4.89 -19.24 -2.88
N GLU A 40 -5.33 -19.15 -1.62
CA GLU A 40 -6.57 -18.46 -1.24
C GLU A 40 -6.51 -16.96 -1.49
N GLN A 41 -5.36 -16.31 -1.22
CA GLN A 41 -5.13 -14.91 -1.56
C GLN A 41 -5.29 -14.69 -3.06
N LYS A 42 -4.64 -15.51 -3.87
CA LYS A 42 -4.74 -15.42 -5.33
C LYS A 42 -6.16 -15.67 -5.83
N ALA A 43 -6.87 -16.65 -5.26
CA ALA A 43 -8.27 -16.92 -5.57
C ALA A 43 -9.19 -15.73 -5.21
N ALA A 44 -8.85 -14.95 -4.18
CA ALA A 44 -9.51 -13.71 -3.81
C ALA A 44 -9.07 -12.48 -4.62
N GLY A 45 -8.22 -12.65 -5.64
CA GLY A 45 -7.69 -11.55 -6.47
C GLY A 45 -6.56 -10.74 -5.81
N VAL A 46 -5.98 -11.26 -4.73
CA VAL A 46 -4.84 -10.65 -4.03
C VAL A 46 -3.54 -11.27 -4.53
N GLU A 47 -2.89 -10.60 -5.47
CA GLU A 47 -1.55 -10.96 -5.91
C GLU A 47 -0.49 -10.53 -4.86
N PRO A 48 0.65 -11.25 -4.74
CA PRO A 48 1.69 -10.93 -3.74
C PRO A 48 2.31 -9.54 -3.84
N GLY A 49 2.11 -8.84 -4.96
CA GLY A 49 2.60 -7.47 -5.19
C GLY A 49 1.50 -6.41 -5.14
N LEU A 50 0.25 -6.77 -4.83
CA LEU A 50 -0.87 -5.84 -4.83
C LEU A 50 -0.69 -4.78 -3.75
N ILE A 51 -0.76 -3.52 -4.15
CA ILE A 51 -0.84 -2.37 -3.24
C ILE A 51 -2.19 -1.70 -3.46
N ARG A 52 -2.86 -1.36 -2.35
CA ARG A 52 -4.11 -0.61 -2.39
C ARG A 52 -3.86 0.78 -1.82
N LEU A 53 -4.14 1.80 -2.62
CA LEU A 53 -4.11 3.21 -2.21
C LEU A 53 -5.55 3.72 -2.04
N SER A 54 -5.80 4.47 -0.97
CA SER A 54 -6.95 5.35 -0.84
C SER A 54 -6.38 6.77 -0.88
N VAL A 55 -6.54 7.46 -2.00
CA VAL A 55 -5.96 8.79 -2.22
C VAL A 55 -6.80 9.82 -1.48
N GLY A 56 -6.15 10.60 -0.62
CA GLY A 56 -6.74 11.69 0.15
C GLY A 56 -6.85 12.98 -0.68
N ILE A 57 -6.76 14.12 0.01
CA ILE A 57 -6.90 15.46 -0.58
C ILE A 57 -5.62 16.30 -0.52
N GLU A 58 -4.47 15.65 -0.28
CA GLU A 58 -3.16 16.29 -0.34
C GLU A 58 -2.82 16.79 -1.76
N THR A 59 -1.75 17.58 -1.88
CA THR A 59 -1.32 18.04 -3.20
C THR A 59 -0.80 16.88 -4.04
N ILE A 60 -1.03 16.94 -5.35
CA ILE A 60 -0.59 15.88 -6.26
C ILE A 60 0.93 15.69 -6.25
N ASP A 61 1.68 16.78 -6.08
CA ASP A 61 3.14 16.75 -6.05
C ASP A 61 3.65 15.99 -4.82
N ASP A 62 3.04 16.21 -3.64
CA ASP A 62 3.39 15.50 -2.41
C ASP A 62 3.05 14.00 -2.52
N ILE A 63 1.91 13.67 -3.11
CA ILE A 63 1.49 12.27 -3.35
C ILE A 63 2.48 11.56 -4.26
N ILE A 64 2.89 12.19 -5.37
CA ILE A 64 3.87 11.60 -6.30
C ILE A 64 5.23 11.44 -5.62
N ALA A 65 5.70 12.45 -4.90
CA ALA A 65 6.98 12.41 -4.18
C ALA A 65 7.02 11.27 -3.13
N ASP A 66 5.90 11.03 -2.45
CA ASP A 66 5.76 9.93 -1.49
C ASP A 66 5.83 8.56 -2.18
N LEU A 67 5.10 8.37 -3.28
CA LEU A 67 5.16 7.12 -4.04
C LEU A 67 6.56 6.84 -4.58
N ASP A 68 7.29 7.87 -5.02
CA ASP A 68 8.69 7.77 -5.43
C ASP A 68 9.60 7.31 -4.27
N ALA A 69 9.36 7.78 -3.04
CA ALA A 69 10.07 7.30 -1.85
C ALA A 69 9.80 5.81 -1.58
N GLY A 70 8.54 5.40 -1.64
CA GLY A 70 8.16 3.98 -1.53
C GLY A 70 8.83 3.11 -2.58
N PHE A 71 8.87 3.55 -3.85
CA PHE A 71 9.52 2.81 -4.92
C PHE A 71 11.04 2.71 -4.74
N ARG A 72 11.70 3.76 -4.24
CA ARG A 72 13.14 3.69 -3.90
C ARG A 72 13.38 2.65 -2.81
N SER A 73 12.58 2.65 -1.74
CA SER A 73 12.69 1.70 -0.63
C SER A 73 12.43 0.25 -1.05
N ALA A 74 11.57 0.02 -2.04
CA ALA A 74 11.26 -1.30 -2.55
C ALA A 74 12.34 -1.92 -3.46
N LYS A 75 13.24 -1.09 -4.02
CA LYS A 75 14.34 -1.53 -4.91
C LYS A 75 15.55 -2.12 -4.17
N GLY A 76 15.68 -1.83 -2.87
CA GLY A 76 16.58 -2.57 -1.96
C GLY A 76 15.99 -3.91 -1.54
#